data_AF-A0A0T0M4Q7-F1
#
_entry.id   AF-A0A0T0M4Q7-F1
#
_cell.length_a   1.000
_cell.length_b   1.000
_cell.length_c   1.000
_cell.angle_alpha   90.00
_cell.angle_beta   90.00
_cell.angle_gamma   90.00
#
_symmetry.space_group_name_H-M   'P 1'
#
loop_
_entity.id
_entity.type
_entity.pdbx_description
1 polymer ?
#
loop_
_entity_poly.entity_id
_entity_poly.type
_entity_poly.pdbx_seq_one_letter_code
_entity_poly.pdbx_strand_id
1 'polypeptide(L)'
;MMLAYGNGQGIEQNPEKAFEYALKCANNNDATCMWNVVNCYLTGNGVNADISKFKEWILKLAKLPNPENLALSGNITSARLELANFYKAGEYFEKDNYQSYLWYLIYNEYKVDFSILKQEEVITEIKLLEKSLSKKQIKNASTDAEKLLGRKLNNIDKLYKNSL
;
A
#
# COMPACT_ATOMS: atom_id res chain seq x y z
N MET A 1 -20.89 -3.38 4.54
CA MET A 1 -20.71 -2.13 5.30
C MET A 1 -20.32 -2.52 6.72
N MET A 2 -19.02 -2.52 7.04
CA MET A 2 -18.53 -2.86 8.39
C MET A 2 -17.99 -1.57 9.04
N LEU A 3 -18.92 -0.68 9.35
CA LEU A 3 -18.70 0.55 10.13
C LEU A 3 -19.63 0.48 11.34
N ALA A 4 -19.19 -0.20 12.41
CA ALA A 4 -19.79 -0.10 13.74
C ALA A 4 -18.91 -0.73 14.84
N TYR A 5 -17.77 -0.11 15.14
CA TYR A 5 -17.18 -0.16 16.51
C TYR A 5 -16.68 1.22 16.97
N GLY A 6 -17.24 2.29 16.40
CA GLY A 6 -17.14 3.63 16.94
C GLY A 6 -18.42 3.96 17.69
N ASN A 7 -18.32 4.21 19.00
CA ASN A 7 -19.36 4.68 19.92
C ASN A 7 -20.26 3.62 20.59
N GLY A 8 -19.69 2.50 21.02
CA GLY A 8 -20.27 1.69 22.08
C GLY A 8 -19.87 2.21 23.46
N GLN A 9 -20.62 3.16 24.02
CA GLN A 9 -20.64 3.34 25.48
C GLN A 9 -21.20 2.03 26.08
N GLY A 10 -20.31 1.16 26.58
CA GLY A 10 -20.70 -0.01 27.39
C GLY A 10 -20.22 -1.40 26.94
N ILE A 11 -19.42 -1.53 25.87
CA ILE A 11 -18.75 -2.80 25.55
C ILE A 11 -17.24 -2.60 25.74
N GLU A 12 -16.64 -3.37 26.65
CA GLU A 12 -15.21 -3.41 26.86
C GLU A 12 -14.49 -3.65 25.52
N GLN A 13 -13.71 -2.67 25.06
CA GLN A 13 -12.91 -2.82 23.85
C GLN A 13 -11.88 -3.91 24.11
N ASN A 14 -12.03 -5.05 23.44
CA ASN A 14 -11.06 -6.14 23.48
C ASN A 14 -10.23 -6.10 22.18
N PRO A 15 -9.07 -5.42 22.17
CA PRO A 15 -8.27 -5.26 20.97
C PRO A 15 -7.72 -6.60 20.47
N GLU A 16 -7.50 -7.58 21.34
CA GLU A 16 -7.06 -8.93 20.97
C GLU A 16 -8.12 -9.64 20.13
N LYS A 17 -9.39 -9.62 20.58
CA LYS A 17 -10.51 -10.16 19.79
C LYS A 17 -10.69 -9.41 18.47
N ALA A 18 -10.54 -8.09 18.47
CA ALA A 18 -10.61 -7.31 17.24
C ALA A 18 -9.51 -7.72 16.24
N PHE A 19 -8.28 -7.95 16.74
CA PHE A 19 -7.18 -8.47 15.94
C PHE A 19 -7.48 -9.88 15.41
N GLU A 20 -8.00 -10.80 16.22
CA GLU A 20 -8.39 -12.14 15.78
C GLU A 20 -9.44 -12.10 14.65
N TYR A 21 -10.47 -11.26 14.78
CA TYR A 21 -11.45 -11.06 13.73
C TYR A 21 -10.82 -10.48 12.45
N ALA A 22 -9.98 -9.45 12.59
CA ALA A 22 -9.26 -8.84 11.48
C ALA A 22 -8.38 -9.89 10.76
N LEU A 23 -7.65 -10.72 11.51
CA LEU A 23 -6.80 -11.77 10.95
C LEU A 23 -7.63 -12.82 10.19
N LYS A 24 -8.78 -13.22 10.75
CA LYS A 24 -9.68 -14.19 10.11
C LYS A 24 -10.21 -13.69 8.77
N CYS A 25 -10.66 -12.44 8.67
CA CYS A 25 -11.14 -11.90 7.39
C CYS A 25 -9.98 -11.52 6.44
N ALA A 26 -8.82 -11.10 6.96
CA ALA A 26 -7.62 -10.85 6.18
C ALA A 26 -7.13 -12.11 5.44
N ASN A 27 -7.35 -13.30 6.01
CA ASN A 27 -7.06 -14.57 5.35
C ASN A 27 -7.91 -14.84 4.09
N ASN A 28 -9.03 -14.13 3.93
CA ASN A 28 -9.85 -14.15 2.71
C ASN A 28 -9.49 -13.02 1.74
N ASN A 29 -8.32 -12.38 1.92
CA ASN A 29 -7.84 -11.24 1.14
C ASN A 29 -8.75 -10.00 1.20
N ASP A 30 -9.52 -9.83 2.28
CA ASP A 30 -10.23 -8.58 2.53
C ASP A 30 -9.23 -7.45 2.82
N ALA A 31 -9.14 -6.47 1.93
CA ALA A 31 -8.14 -5.39 2.00
C ALA A 31 -8.28 -4.53 3.27
N THR A 32 -9.50 -4.35 3.79
CA THR A 32 -9.75 -3.57 5.01
C THR A 32 -9.24 -4.32 6.23
N CYS A 33 -9.54 -5.61 6.30
CA CYS A 33 -9.04 -6.48 7.36
C CYS A 33 -7.51 -6.61 7.32
N MET A 34 -6.92 -6.76 6.13
CA MET A 34 -5.47 -6.79 5.97
C MET A 34 -4.82 -5.50 6.44
N TRP A 35 -5.39 -4.33 6.12
CA TRP A 35 -4.91 -3.04 6.62
C TRP A 35 -4.94 -2.96 8.15
N ASN A 36 -6.00 -3.47 8.77
CA ASN A 36 -6.08 -3.55 10.22
C ASN A 36 -5.00 -4.46 10.81
N VAL A 37 -4.74 -5.62 10.18
CA VAL A 37 -3.64 -6.52 10.60
C VAL A 37 -2.28 -5.84 10.46
N VAL A 38 -2.04 -5.11 9.37
CA VAL A 38 -0.83 -4.29 9.18
C VAL A 38 -0.66 -3.29 10.34
N ASN A 39 -1.72 -2.54 10.68
CA ASN A 39 -1.68 -1.56 11.76
C ASN A 39 -1.48 -2.22 13.14
N CYS A 40 -2.11 -3.36 13.40
CA CYS A 40 -1.94 -4.10 14.65
C CYS A 40 -0.48 -4.55 14.84
N TYR A 41 0.16 -5.11 13.79
CA TYR A 41 1.57 -5.49 13.88
C TYR A 41 2.52 -4.30 13.94
N LEU A 42 2.16 -3.16 13.37
CA LEU A 42 2.96 -1.94 13.47
C LEU A 42 2.90 -1.32 14.87
N THR A 43 1.69 -1.22 15.44
CA THR A 43 1.42 -0.46 16.68
C THR A 43 1.41 -1.30 17.95
N GLY A 44 1.27 -2.62 17.82
CA GLY A 44 1.06 -3.51 18.96
C GLY A 44 -0.37 -3.52 19.49
N ASN A 45 -1.35 -3.06 18.72
CA ASN A 45 -2.75 -3.03 19.14
C ASN A 45 -3.39 -4.43 19.02
N GLY A 46 -3.70 -5.07 20.15
CA GLY A 46 -4.34 -6.39 20.19
C GLY A 46 -3.43 -7.57 19.87
N VAL A 47 -2.15 -7.31 19.59
CA VAL A 47 -1.09 -8.30 19.36
C VAL A 47 0.24 -7.62 19.65
N ASN A 48 1.29 -8.37 20.02
CA ASN A 48 2.62 -7.78 20.13
C ASN A 48 3.05 -7.17 18.77
N ALA A 49 3.63 -5.97 18.82
CA ALA A 49 4.20 -5.34 17.64
C ALA A 49 5.29 -6.24 17.04
N ASP A 50 5.27 -6.42 15.72
CA ASP A 50 6.16 -7.30 14.99
C ASP A 50 6.42 -6.70 13.61
N ILE A 51 7.58 -6.05 13.46
CA ILE A 51 7.98 -5.40 12.21
C ILE A 51 8.12 -6.41 11.07
N SER A 52 8.52 -7.65 11.34
CA SER A 52 8.65 -8.67 10.30
C SER A 52 7.28 -9.04 9.74
N LYS A 53 6.29 -9.25 10.61
CA LYS A 53 4.91 -9.51 10.18
C LYS A 53 4.26 -8.29 9.55
N PHE A 54 4.47 -7.10 10.08
CA PHE A 54 4.03 -5.85 9.44
C PHE A 54 4.49 -5.80 7.98
N LYS A 55 5.79 -6.04 7.72
CA LYS A 55 6.36 -6.06 6.37
C LYS A 55 5.72 -7.12 5.49
N GLU A 56 5.53 -8.33 6.01
CA GLU A 56 4.89 -9.43 5.29
C GLU A 56 3.47 -9.03 4.86
N TRP A 57 2.66 -8.54 5.79
CA TRP A 57 1.25 -8.22 5.57
C TRP A 57 1.06 -7.02 4.64
N ILE A 58 1.86 -5.96 4.78
CA ILE A 58 1.74 -4.78 3.90
C ILE A 58 2.17 -5.13 2.47
N LEU A 59 3.19 -5.95 2.28
CA LEU A 59 3.59 -6.45 0.96
C LEU A 59 2.50 -7.35 0.35
N LYS A 60 1.87 -8.22 1.16
CA LYS A 60 0.76 -9.06 0.70
C LYS A 60 -0.44 -8.21 0.26
N LEU A 61 -0.80 -7.19 1.04
CA LEU A 61 -1.89 -6.26 0.74
C LEU A 61 -1.62 -5.48 -0.56
N ALA A 62 -0.43 -4.89 -0.68
CA ALA A 62 -0.07 -4.06 -1.83
C ALA A 62 -0.02 -4.85 -3.15
N LYS A 63 0.18 -6.17 -3.08
CA LYS A 63 0.16 -7.09 -4.24
C LYS A 63 -1.23 -7.56 -4.65
N LEU A 64 -2.28 -7.28 -3.86
CA LEU A 64 -3.63 -7.62 -4.28
C LEU A 64 -4.00 -6.91 -5.60
N PRO A 65 -4.79 -7.55 -6.47
CA PRO A 65 -5.42 -6.87 -7.60
C PRO A 65 -6.31 -5.73 -7.10
N ASN A 66 -6.39 -4.64 -7.87
CA ASN A 66 -7.33 -3.57 -7.54
C ASN A 66 -8.75 -4.00 -7.88
N PRO A 67 -9.69 -3.99 -6.91
CA PRO A 67 -11.09 -4.17 -7.23
C PRO A 67 -11.59 -2.96 -8.03
N GLU A 68 -12.61 -3.17 -8.87
CA GLU A 68 -13.33 -2.05 -9.52
C GLU A 68 -14.01 -1.14 -8.49
N ASN A 69 -14.37 -1.69 -7.33
CA ASN A 69 -14.96 -0.96 -6.24
C ASN A 69 -13.91 -0.07 -5.53
N LEU A 70 -13.99 1.23 -5.78
CA LEU A 70 -13.12 2.25 -5.20
C LEU A 70 -13.08 2.24 -3.66
N ALA A 71 -14.19 1.90 -3.02
CA ALA A 71 -14.25 1.82 -1.55
C ALA A 71 -13.36 0.69 -0.98
N LEU A 72 -12.98 -0.27 -1.82
CA LEU A 72 -12.13 -1.41 -1.44
C LEU A 72 -10.69 -1.25 -1.95
N SER A 73 -10.43 -0.40 -2.95
CA SER A 73 -9.08 -0.15 -3.47
C SER A 73 -8.24 0.75 -2.57
N GLY A 74 -8.87 1.66 -1.81
CA GLY A 74 -8.17 2.67 -1.00
C GLY A 74 -7.09 2.11 -0.08
N ASN A 75 -7.33 0.97 0.58
CA ASN A 75 -6.33 0.32 1.46
C ASN A 75 -5.17 -0.30 0.67
N ILE A 76 -5.44 -0.86 -0.52
CA ILE A 76 -4.43 -1.44 -1.40
C ILE A 76 -3.55 -0.32 -1.96
N THR A 77 -4.16 0.75 -2.47
CA THR A 77 -3.47 1.90 -3.03
C THR A 77 -2.66 2.63 -1.96
N SER A 78 -3.22 2.79 -0.75
CA SER A 78 -2.48 3.32 0.41
C SER A 78 -1.26 2.47 0.74
N ALA A 79 -1.40 1.13 0.81
CA ALA A 79 -0.27 0.24 1.08
C ALA A 79 0.88 0.40 0.07
N ARG A 80 0.56 0.59 -1.22
CA ARG A 80 1.56 0.83 -2.26
C ARG A 80 2.26 2.18 -2.10
N LEU A 81 1.49 3.23 -1.78
CA LEU A 81 2.04 4.56 -1.52
C LEU A 81 2.98 4.55 -0.30
N GLU A 82 2.55 3.91 0.79
CA GLU A 82 3.34 3.77 2.01
C GLU A 82 4.62 2.97 1.74
N LEU A 83 4.55 1.85 1.01
CA LEU A 83 5.74 1.10 0.61
C LEU A 83 6.73 1.95 -0.18
N ALA A 84 6.24 2.75 -1.13
CA ALA A 84 7.10 3.67 -1.89
C ALA A 84 7.80 4.67 -0.95
N ASN A 85 7.08 5.23 0.01
CA ASN A 85 7.63 6.16 1.01
C ASN A 85 8.63 5.46 1.94
N PHE A 86 8.34 4.25 2.41
CA PHE A 86 9.22 3.52 3.32
C PHE A 86 10.55 3.14 2.68
N TYR A 87 10.54 2.67 1.43
CA TYR A 87 11.79 2.42 0.71
C TYR A 87 12.56 3.71 0.41
N LYS A 88 11.86 4.83 0.19
CA LYS A 88 12.51 6.14 -0.01
C LYS A 88 13.21 6.63 1.25
N ALA A 89 12.53 6.50 2.39
CA ALA A 89 12.98 7.02 3.68
C ALA A 89 13.97 6.10 4.39
N GLY A 90 13.85 4.79 4.21
CA GLY A 90 14.61 3.80 4.97
C GLY A 90 14.04 3.51 6.37
N GLU A 91 12.75 3.78 6.61
CA GLU A 91 12.14 3.75 7.96
C GLU A 91 11.87 2.32 8.46
N TYR A 92 11.17 1.51 7.67
CA TYR A 92 10.93 0.09 7.97
C TYR A 92 11.75 -0.83 7.06
N PHE A 93 11.98 -0.42 5.82
CA PHE A 93 12.76 -1.17 4.84
C PHE A 93 14.12 -0.51 4.68
N GLU A 94 15.13 -1.26 4.24
CA GLU A 94 16.38 -0.63 3.82
C GLU A 94 16.10 0.38 2.71
N LYS A 95 16.80 1.51 2.75
CA LYS A 95 16.60 2.57 1.78
C LYS A 95 16.95 2.06 0.37
N ASP A 96 15.97 2.10 -0.53
CA ASP A 96 16.12 1.66 -1.91
C ASP A 96 15.26 2.54 -2.83
N ASN A 97 15.92 3.47 -3.52
CA ASN A 97 15.26 4.39 -4.46
C ASN A 97 14.62 3.65 -5.64
N TYR A 98 15.15 2.50 -6.04
CA TYR A 98 14.57 1.74 -7.14
C TYR A 98 13.29 1.03 -6.70
N GLN A 99 13.30 0.36 -5.55
CA GLN A 99 12.07 -0.21 -4.98
C GLN A 99 11.01 0.85 -4.72
N SER A 100 11.42 2.01 -4.19
CA SER A 100 10.51 3.16 -4.03
C SER A 100 9.85 3.55 -5.36
N TYR A 101 10.65 3.69 -6.42
CA TYR A 101 10.17 3.99 -7.76
C TYR A 101 9.21 2.93 -8.30
N LEU A 102 9.53 1.64 -8.16
CA LEU A 102 8.64 0.55 -8.58
C LEU A 102 7.27 0.62 -7.87
N TRP A 103 7.25 0.87 -6.56
CA TRP A 103 6.01 0.99 -5.81
C TRP A 103 5.20 2.25 -6.18
N TYR A 104 5.85 3.36 -6.54
CA TYR A 104 5.15 4.51 -7.10
C TYR A 104 4.53 4.21 -8.48
N LEU A 105 5.20 3.44 -9.34
CA LEU A 105 4.62 2.99 -10.61
C LEU A 105 3.38 2.10 -10.39
N ILE A 106 3.45 1.19 -9.41
CA ILE A 106 2.35 0.30 -9.04
C ILE A 106 1.19 1.09 -8.42
N TYR A 107 1.48 2.05 -7.54
CA TYR A 107 0.50 2.99 -6.98
C TYR A 107 -0.26 3.71 -8.10
N ASN A 108 0.46 4.19 -9.12
CA ASN A 108 -0.12 4.97 -10.20
C ASN A 108 -1.18 4.19 -11.02
N GLU A 109 -1.14 2.86 -11.02
CA GLU A 109 -2.12 2.02 -11.70
C GLU A 109 -3.56 2.38 -11.31
N TYR A 110 -3.79 2.71 -10.02
CA TYR A 110 -5.10 3.00 -9.44
C TYR A 110 -5.02 4.10 -8.36
N LYS A 111 -4.55 5.30 -8.74
CA LYS A 111 -4.41 6.48 -7.85
C LYS A 111 -5.67 7.33 -7.67
N VAL A 112 -6.80 6.91 -8.23
CA VAL A 112 -8.06 7.68 -8.28
C VAL A 112 -8.65 7.98 -6.90
N ASP A 113 -8.28 7.20 -5.89
CA ASP A 113 -8.74 7.38 -4.51
C ASP A 113 -8.10 8.60 -3.81
N PHE A 114 -7.07 9.22 -4.43
CA PHE A 114 -6.33 10.34 -3.87
C PHE A 114 -6.69 11.67 -4.54
N SER A 115 -6.61 12.77 -3.78
CA SER A 115 -6.80 14.11 -4.31
C SER A 115 -5.79 14.42 -5.42
N ILE A 116 -6.16 15.31 -6.35
CA ILE A 116 -5.27 15.75 -7.44
C ILE A 116 -3.94 16.29 -6.87
N LEU A 117 -4.00 17.06 -5.78
CA LEU A 117 -2.81 17.57 -5.10
C LEU A 117 -1.86 16.44 -4.65
N LYS A 118 -2.40 15.34 -4.09
CA LYS A 118 -1.57 14.21 -3.67
C LYS A 118 -1.00 13.45 -4.87
N GLN A 119 -1.76 13.32 -5.95
CA GLN A 119 -1.26 12.72 -7.20
C GLN A 119 -0.10 13.55 -7.78
N GLU A 120 -0.17 14.87 -7.74
CA GLU A 120 0.89 15.79 -8.20
C GLU A 120 2.15 15.73 -7.34
N GLU A 121 1.98 15.62 -6.02
CA GLU A 121 3.09 15.37 -5.09
C GLU A 121 3.83 14.08 -5.47
N VAL A 122 3.09 12.98 -5.67
CA VAL A 122 3.68 11.69 -6.06
C VAL A 122 4.38 11.78 -7.43
N ILE A 123 3.80 12.48 -8.41
CA ILE A 123 4.46 12.71 -9.71
C ILE A 123 5.78 13.46 -9.54
N THR A 124 5.83 14.42 -8.62
CA THR A 124 7.05 15.17 -8.31
C THR A 124 8.12 14.25 -7.72
N GLU A 125 7.74 13.39 -6.79
CA GLU A 125 8.62 12.38 -6.19
C GLU A 125 9.17 11.39 -7.21
N ILE A 126 8.32 10.88 -8.12
CA ILE A 126 8.71 10.01 -9.23
C ILE A 126 9.81 10.68 -10.06
N LYS A 127 9.60 11.94 -10.48
CA LYS A 127 10.59 12.70 -11.28
C LYS A 127 11.90 12.94 -10.53
N LEU A 128 11.86 13.08 -9.21
CA LEU A 128 13.07 13.22 -8.39
C LEU A 128 13.85 11.92 -8.33
N LEU A 129 13.16 10.79 -8.13
CA LEU A 129 13.77 9.46 -8.11
C LEU A 129 14.44 9.15 -9.45
N GLU A 130 13.77 9.44 -10.58
CA GLU A 130 14.33 9.21 -11.93
C GLU A 130 15.68 9.89 -12.15
N LYS A 131 15.94 11.05 -11.54
CA LYS A 131 17.26 11.72 -11.63
C LYS A 131 18.38 10.92 -10.97
N SER A 132 18.05 10.10 -9.98
CA SER A 132 19.02 9.27 -9.25
C SER A 132 19.16 7.85 -9.81
N LEU A 133 18.25 7.42 -10.69
CA LEU A 133 18.23 6.07 -11.24
C LEU A 133 19.02 5.96 -12.54
N SER A 134 19.60 4.78 -12.77
CA SER A 134 20.26 4.50 -14.04
C SER A 134 19.25 4.39 -15.18
N LYS A 135 19.69 4.70 -16.42
CA LYS A 135 18.88 4.50 -17.63
C LYS A 135 18.36 3.06 -17.76
N LYS A 136 19.14 2.07 -17.32
CA LYS A 136 18.74 0.66 -17.32
C LYS A 136 17.60 0.39 -16.35
N GLN A 137 17.67 0.94 -15.13
CA GLN A 137 16.59 0.84 -14.14
C GLN A 137 15.30 1.45 -14.68
N ILE A 138 15.35 2.69 -15.17
CA ILE A 138 14.16 3.36 -15.72
C ILE A 138 13.55 2.55 -16.88
N LYS A 139 14.39 2.06 -17.81
CA LYS A 139 13.94 1.25 -18.94
C LYS A 139 13.25 -0.06 -18.51
N ASN A 140 13.75 -0.70 -17.45
CA ASN A 140 13.25 -2.00 -17.00
C ASN A 140 12.15 -1.90 -15.92
N ALA A 141 11.91 -0.72 -15.36
CA ALA A 141 11.09 -0.53 -14.18
C ALA A 141 9.66 -1.08 -14.33
N SER A 142 9.02 -0.86 -15.48
CA SER A 142 7.68 -1.42 -15.72
C SER A 142 7.70 -2.95 -15.64
N THR A 143 8.64 -3.61 -16.32
CA THR A 143 8.78 -5.07 -16.29
C THR A 143 9.12 -5.60 -14.89
N ASP A 144 9.96 -4.89 -14.14
CA ASP A 144 10.33 -5.31 -12.79
C ASP A 144 9.19 -5.11 -11.77
N ALA A 145 8.40 -4.04 -11.92
CA ALA A 145 7.18 -3.84 -11.14
C ALA A 145 6.13 -4.92 -11.45
N GLU A 146 5.99 -5.34 -12.70
CA GLU A 146 5.12 -6.46 -13.09
C GLU A 146 5.56 -7.78 -12.46
N LYS A 147 6.87 -8.08 -12.45
CA LYS A 147 7.42 -9.25 -11.75
C LYS A 147 7.13 -9.19 -10.24
N LEU A 148 7.24 -8.00 -9.65
CA LEU A 148 6.97 -7.79 -8.22
C LEU A 148 5.51 -8.11 -7.86
N LEU A 149 4.57 -7.75 -8.73
CA LEU A 149 3.14 -8.05 -8.60
C LEU A 149 2.75 -9.46 -9.03
N GLY A 150 3.52 -10.09 -9.91
CA GLY A 150 3.16 -11.35 -10.57
C GLY A 150 2.07 -11.18 -11.64
N ARG A 151 1.83 -9.95 -12.13
CA ARG A 151 0.85 -9.62 -13.18
C ARG A 151 1.27 -8.37 -13.95
N LYS A 152 0.64 -8.14 -15.10
CA LYS A 152 0.87 -6.91 -15.88
C LYS A 152 0.35 -5.67 -15.16
N LEU A 153 1.05 -4.56 -15.38
CA LEU A 153 0.61 -3.24 -14.93
C LEU A 153 -0.39 -2.68 -15.93
N ASN A 154 -1.41 -2.02 -15.40
CA ASN A 154 -2.37 -1.29 -16.21
C ASN A 154 -1.99 0.21 -16.25
N ASN A 155 -2.40 0.91 -17.30
CA ASN A 155 -2.34 2.38 -17.37
C ASN A 155 -0.96 3.04 -17.16
N ILE A 156 0.16 2.34 -17.45
CA ILE A 156 1.51 2.92 -17.34
C ILE A 156 1.67 4.17 -18.21
N ASP A 157 1.03 4.20 -19.38
CA ASP A 157 1.05 5.34 -20.32
C ASP A 157 0.37 6.61 -19.75
N LYS A 158 -0.33 6.48 -18.62
CA LYS A 158 -0.98 7.57 -17.90
C LYS A 158 -0.23 8.01 -16.64
N LEU A 159 1.01 7.55 -16.44
CA LEU A 159 1.84 7.90 -15.27
C LEU A 159 1.82 9.38 -14.93
N TYR A 160 2.07 10.22 -15.93
CA TYR A 160 2.16 11.68 -15.78
C TYR A 160 0.85 12.41 -16.04
N LYS A 161 -0.26 11.69 -16.24
CA LYS A 161 -1.58 12.28 -16.45
C LYS A 161 -2.34 12.31 -15.12
N ASN A 162 -3.03 13.42 -14.87
CA ASN A 162 -3.95 13.53 -13.74
C ASN A 162 -5.24 12.76 -14.08
N SER A 163 -5.82 12.12 -13.06
CA SER A 163 -7.14 11.48 -13.17
C SER A 163 -8.21 12.59 -13.17
N LEU A 164 -8.88 12.81 -14.30
CA LEU A 164 -10.05 13.69 -14.42
C LEU A 164 -11.33 12.87 -14.25
#